data_AF-A0A0F5ZRQ3-F1
#
_entry.id   AF-A0A0F5ZRQ3-F1
#
_cell.length_a   1.000
_cell.length_b   1.000
_cell.length_c   1.000
_cell.angle_alpha   90.00
_cell.angle_beta   90.00
_cell.angle_gamma   90.00
#
_symmetry.space_group_name_H-M   'P 1'
#
loop_
_entity.id
_entity.type
_entity.pdbx_description
1 polymer ?
#
loop_
_entity_poly.entity_id
_entity_poly.type
_entity_poly.pdbx_seq_one_letter_code
_entity_poly.pdbx_strand_id
1 'polypeptide(L)' 'MRVVTPDLHKGAPHAALVESQSRSGGRNHHGRITVRHVGGGAKQHYRIIDFKRNKLGIPA' A
#
# COMPACT_ATOMS: atom_id res chain seq x y z
N MET A 1 -3.14 15.45 13.39
CA MET A 1 -2.98 16.36 12.23
C MET A 1 -3.50 15.67 10.98
N ARG A 2 -4.42 16.30 10.24
CA ARG A 2 -4.89 15.81 8.93
C ARG A 2 -4.02 16.47 7.86
N VAL A 3 -3.19 15.69 7.16
CA VAL A 3 -2.39 16.19 6.05
C VAL A 3 -3.36 16.53 4.91
N VAL A 4 -3.46 17.82 4.57
CA VAL A 4 -4.28 18.30 3.44
C VAL A 4 -3.35 18.97 2.45
N THR A 5 -3.03 18.24 1.38
CA THR A 5 -2.32 18.77 0.22
C THR A 5 -3.34 19.11 -0.87
N PRO A 6 -3.35 20.35 -1.42
CA PRO A 6 -4.34 20.77 -2.42
C PRO A 6 -4.38 19.87 -3.67
N ASP A 7 -3.21 19.36 -4.08
CA ASP A 7 -3.04 18.63 -5.35
C ASP A 7 -3.37 17.13 -5.25
N LEU A 8 -3.72 16.63 -4.05
CA LEU A 8 -4.02 15.22 -3.88
C LEU A 8 -5.46 14.90 -4.30
N HIS A 9 -5.63 13.81 -5.06
CA HIS A 9 -6.95 13.33 -5.45
C HIS A 9 -7.80 12.96 -4.22
N LYS A 10 -9.05 13.45 -4.18
CA LYS A 10 -9.96 13.31 -3.03
C LYS A 10 -10.92 12.12 -3.12
N GLY A 11 -11.02 11.49 -4.29
CA GLY A 11 -11.92 10.36 -4.53
C GLY A 11 -11.31 9.00 -4.22
N ALA A 12 -12.00 7.95 -4.67
CA ALA A 12 -11.53 6.58 -4.58
C ALA A 12 -10.31 6.36 -5.51
N PRO A 13 -9.40 5.43 -5.17
CA PRO A 13 -8.31 5.06 -6.06
C PRO A 13 -8.83 4.33 -7.31
N HIS A 14 -8.01 4.29 -8.36
CA HIS A 14 -8.32 3.54 -9.57
C HIS A 14 -8.36 2.03 -9.28
N ALA A 15 -9.56 1.42 -9.38
CA ALA A 15 -9.84 0.10 -8.84
C ALA A 15 -8.96 -1.03 -9.41
N ALA A 16 -8.58 -0.96 -10.70
CA ALA A 16 -7.79 -2.00 -11.34
C ALA A 16 -6.32 -2.09 -10.83
N LEU A 17 -5.85 -1.08 -10.09
CA LEU A 17 -4.48 -1.01 -9.55
C LEU A 17 -4.45 -1.10 -8.03
N VAL A 18 -5.46 -1.75 -7.44
CA VAL A 18 -5.63 -1.86 -6.00
C VAL A 18 -5.89 -3.31 -5.60
N GLU A 19 -5.16 -3.80 -4.60
CA GLU A 19 -5.29 -5.16 -4.08
C GLU A 19 -5.50 -5.18 -2.55
N SER A 20 -6.03 -6.29 -2.03
CA SER A 20 -6.16 -6.50 -0.59
C SER A 20 -4.80 -6.67 0.07
N GLN A 21 -4.56 -5.95 1.17
CA GLN A 21 -3.32 -6.08 1.95
C GLN A 21 -3.62 -6.52 3.38
N SER A 22 -3.34 -7.80 3.67
CA SER A 22 -3.41 -8.33 5.03
C SER A 22 -2.17 -7.93 5.83
N ARG A 23 -2.34 -7.67 7.13
CA ARG A 23 -1.24 -7.34 8.03
C ARG A 23 -0.70 -8.60 8.71
N SER A 24 0.62 -8.71 8.81
CA SER A 24 1.29 -9.79 9.55
C SER A 24 1.25 -9.62 11.07
N GLY A 25 1.02 -8.40 11.56
CA GLY A 25 1.07 -8.09 13.00
C GLY A 25 2.41 -8.43 13.65
N GLY A 26 3.51 -8.26 12.89
CA GLY A 26 4.87 -8.55 13.36
C GLY A 26 5.22 -10.04 13.47
N ARG A 27 4.36 -10.93 12.95
CA ARG A 27 4.55 -12.39 13.00
C ARG A 27 5.09 -12.96 11.70
N ASN A 28 5.83 -14.06 11.80
CA ASN A 28 6.29 -14.86 10.66
C ASN A 28 5.35 -16.04 10.37
N HIS A 29 5.73 -16.89 9.41
CA HIS A 29 4.93 -18.06 9.00
C HIS A 29 4.75 -19.15 10.09
N HIS A 30 5.61 -19.17 11.12
CA HIS A 30 5.43 -20.02 12.30
C HIS A 30 4.51 -19.38 13.37
N GLY A 31 3.95 -18.20 13.10
CA GLY A 31 3.12 -17.44 14.05
C GLY A 31 3.91 -16.75 15.17
N ARG A 32 5.25 -16.83 15.16
CA ARG A 32 6.11 -16.19 16.18
C ARG A 32 6.28 -14.71 15.88
N ILE A 33 6.24 -13.87 16.92
CA ILE A 33 6.57 -12.45 16.82
C ILE A 33 8.07 -12.33 16.53
N THR A 34 8.42 -11.80 15.37
CA THR A 34 9.82 -11.51 14.99
C THR A 34 10.12 -10.02 15.08
N VAL A 35 9.11 -9.17 14.93
CA VAL A 35 9.23 -7.71 15.07
C VAL A 35 8.23 -7.23 16.14
N ARG A 36 8.74 -6.55 17.17
CA ARG A 36 7.93 -5.99 18.27
C ARG A 36 7.26 -4.67 17.86
N HIS A 37 6.23 -4.28 18.61
CA HIS A 37 5.48 -3.03 18.45
C HIS A 37 4.79 -2.86 17.08
N VAL A 38 4.54 -3.95 16.35
CA VAL A 38 3.78 -3.96 15.09
C VAL A 38 2.47 -4.70 15.30
N GLY A 39 1.34 -4.01 15.24
CA GLY A 39 0.01 -4.62 15.39
C GLY A 39 -1.12 -3.58 15.29
N GLY A 40 -2.31 -4.03 14.86
CA GLY A 40 -3.50 -3.17 14.74
C GLY A 40 -3.46 -2.20 13.55
N GLY A 41 -4.02 -0.99 13.75
CA GLY A 41 -4.14 0.10 12.77
C GLY A 41 -5.31 -0.04 11.77
N ALA A 42 -5.60 1.02 11.02
CA ALA A 42 -6.65 1.02 10.00
C ALA A 42 -6.29 0.12 8.80
N LYS A 43 -7.27 -0.61 8.25
CA LYS A 43 -7.09 -1.44 7.05
C LYS A 43 -6.64 -0.58 5.87
N GLN A 44 -5.69 -1.09 5.11
CA GLN A 44 -5.15 -0.43 3.92
C GLN A 44 -5.25 -1.37 2.72
N HIS A 45 -5.27 -0.78 1.54
CA HIS A 45 -5.10 -1.51 0.29
C HIS A 45 -3.69 -1.31 -0.25
N TYR A 46 -3.17 -2.33 -0.92
CA TYR A 46 -1.92 -2.20 -1.66
C TYR A 46 -2.18 -1.51 -3.00
N ARG A 47 -1.34 -0.55 -3.36
CA ARG A 47 -1.38 0.10 -4.68
C ARG A 47 -0.30 -0.53 -5.55
N ILE A 48 -0.71 -1.05 -6.70
CA ILE A 48 0.22 -1.65 -7.66
C ILE A 48 0.97 -0.52 -8.35
N ILE A 49 2.23 -0.32 -7.97
CA ILE A 49 3.10 0.71 -8.54
C ILE A 49 4.04 0.06 -9.55
N ASP A 50 4.09 0.61 -10.76
CA ASP A 50 5.08 0.22 -11.76
C ASP A 50 6.45 0.82 -11.44
N PHE A 51 7.21 0.14 -10.58
CA PHE A 51 8.58 0.52 -10.27
C PHE A 51 9.57 0.19 -11.38
N LYS A 52 9.25 -0.75 -12.28
CA LYS A 52 10.18 -1.19 -13.33
C LYS A 52 10.19 -0.23 -14.52
N ARG A 53 9.04 0.35 -14.87
CA ARG A 53 8.87 1.32 -15.96
C ARG A 53 9.45 0.83 -17.30
N ASN A 54 9.20 -0.44 -17.64
CA ASN A 54 9.79 -1.08 -18.81
C ASN A 54 9.17 -0.65 -20.16
N LYS A 55 8.19 0.26 -20.17
CA LYS A 55 7.55 0.77 -21.39
C LYS A 55 8.43 1.84 -22.05
N LEU A 56 9.54 1.41 -22.64
CA LEU A 56 10.49 2.29 -23.32
C LEU A 56 9.93 2.76 -24.66
N GLY A 57 10.15 4.04 -24.99
CA GLY A 57 9.74 4.62 -26.29
C GLY A 57 8.24 4.88 -26.45
N ILE A 58 7.43 4.64 -25.42
CA ILE A 58 5.98 4.90 -25.43
C ILE A 58 5.70 6.13 -24.56
N PRO A 59 5.13 7.22 -25.11
CA PRO A 59 4.71 8.37 -24.30
C PRO A 59 3.54 8.00 -23.38
N ALA A 60 3.51 8.59 -22.18
CA ALA A 60 2.55 8.31 -21.11
C ALA A 60 1.97 9.61 -20.56
#